data_AF-A0A7K4F3N3-F1
#
_entry.id   AF-A0A7K4F3N3-F1
#
_cell.length_a   1.000
_cell.length_b   1.000
_cell.length_c   1.000
_cell.angle_alpha   90.00
_cell.angle_beta   90.00
_cell.angle_gamma   90.00
#
_symmetry.space_group_name_H-M   'P 1'
#
loop_
_entity.id
_entity.type
_entity.pdbx_description
1 polymer ?
#
loop_
_entity_poly.entity_id
_entity_poly.type
_entity_poly.pdbx_seq_one_letter_code
_entity_poly.pdbx_strand_id
1 'polypeptide(L)'
;MTLAGIELRYLVEQISEKVQDYYISNIYGITKDSILFKLHHTEKSDLFMMISTYGVWLTTVKIDQIEPNRLLKRLRSDLLRLKLKKIEQIGSERIAYFTFEGFGKEFVLVGEFFGDGNILLCNNEMKILALQHSIDVRHRKLSVGLEYTPPPKNGLDVFAISELDFNELKTSDLPSAKWLGRTFGLPKKYVEGIFQIVNIDSKKIGNQLTSKEVQN
;
A
#
# COMPACT_ATOMS: atom_id res chain seq x y z
N MET A 1 -2.56 7.55 -13.56
CA MET A 1 -2.75 8.17 -12.23
C MET A 1 -2.40 7.10 -11.21
N THR A 2 -1.38 7.32 -10.38
CA THR A 2 -0.94 6.30 -9.41
C THR A 2 -1.84 6.34 -8.18
N LEU A 3 -2.18 5.18 -7.60
CA LEU A 3 -2.82 5.06 -6.30
C LEU A 3 -2.08 5.91 -5.26
N ALA A 4 -2.79 6.64 -4.40
CA ALA A 4 -2.21 7.43 -3.31
C ALA A 4 -2.13 6.64 -2.01
N GLY A 5 -1.26 7.04 -1.08
CA GLY A 5 -1.15 6.41 0.24
C GLY A 5 -2.47 6.42 1.02
N ILE A 6 -3.19 7.55 0.98
CA ILE A 6 -4.51 7.70 1.61
C ILE A 6 -5.61 6.88 0.92
N GLU A 7 -5.51 6.69 -0.39
CA GLU A 7 -6.45 5.83 -1.12
C GLU A 7 -6.20 4.36 -0.80
N LEU A 8 -4.92 3.98 -0.68
CA LEU A 8 -4.55 2.64 -0.27
C LEU A 8 -5.06 2.31 1.13
N ARG A 9 -5.00 3.25 2.08
CA ARG A 9 -5.53 3.04 3.45
C ARG A 9 -6.99 2.64 3.41
N TYR A 10 -7.79 3.43 2.71
CA TYR A 10 -9.21 3.17 2.53
C TYR A 10 -9.46 1.81 1.85
N LEU A 11 -8.72 1.50 0.78
CA LEU A 11 -8.84 0.20 0.10
C LEU A 11 -8.47 -0.96 1.02
N VAL A 12 -7.38 -0.85 1.77
CA VAL A 12 -6.93 -1.89 2.70
C VAL A 12 -7.98 -2.16 3.76
N GLU A 13 -8.55 -1.13 4.37
CA GLU A 13 -9.63 -1.27 5.37
C GLU A 13 -10.86 -1.96 4.77
N GLN A 14 -11.36 -1.45 3.64
CA GLN A 14 -12.54 -1.99 2.97
C GLN A 14 -12.35 -3.43 2.50
N ILE A 15 -11.16 -3.78 2.01
CA ILE A 15 -10.86 -5.15 1.59
C ILE A 15 -10.75 -6.05 2.81
N SER A 16 -10.05 -5.62 3.86
CA SER A 16 -9.86 -6.37 5.11
C SER A 16 -11.19 -6.80 5.72
N GLU A 17 -12.15 -5.87 5.82
CA GLU A 17 -13.51 -6.16 6.31
C GLU A 17 -14.23 -7.22 5.47
N LYS A 18 -14.08 -7.18 4.14
CA LYS A 18 -14.79 -8.08 3.22
C LYS A 18 -14.20 -9.48 3.14
N VAL A 19 -12.87 -9.60 3.26
CA VAL A 19 -12.14 -10.86 3.09
C VAL A 19 -11.86 -11.57 4.41
N GLN A 20 -12.40 -11.06 5.53
CA GLN A 20 -12.26 -11.70 6.82
C GLN A 20 -12.75 -13.16 6.76
N ASP A 21 -11.94 -14.05 7.32
CA ASP A 21 -12.18 -15.49 7.38
C ASP A 21 -12.16 -16.24 6.03
N TYR A 22 -11.71 -15.60 4.96
CA TYR A 22 -11.49 -16.28 3.68
C TYR A 22 -10.16 -17.05 3.65
N TYR A 23 -10.17 -18.14 2.88
CA TYR A 23 -9.01 -18.98 2.56
C TYR A 23 -8.65 -18.88 1.09
N ILE A 24 -7.37 -19.01 0.75
CA ILE A 24 -6.95 -19.07 -0.65
C ILE A 24 -7.31 -20.44 -1.22
N SER A 25 -8.27 -20.47 -2.14
CA SER A 25 -8.64 -21.69 -2.87
C SER A 25 -7.83 -21.87 -4.17
N ASN A 26 -7.46 -20.77 -4.82
CA ASN A 26 -6.58 -20.80 -5.99
C ASN A 26 -5.83 -19.47 -6.17
N ILE A 27 -4.78 -19.47 -6.97
CA ILE A 27 -4.01 -18.29 -7.35
C ILE A 27 -3.77 -18.34 -8.85
N TYR A 28 -4.00 -17.25 -9.57
CA TYR A 28 -3.76 -17.13 -11.01
C TYR A 28 -2.75 -16.01 -11.26
N GLY A 29 -1.73 -16.27 -12.07
CA GLY A 29 -0.88 -15.21 -12.62
C GLY A 29 -1.60 -14.66 -13.84
N ILE A 30 -1.91 -13.37 -13.85
CA ILE A 30 -2.66 -12.75 -14.95
C ILE A 30 -1.68 -12.11 -15.92
N THR A 31 -0.81 -11.24 -15.43
CA THR A 31 0.34 -10.70 -16.17
C THR A 31 1.63 -10.94 -15.40
N LYS A 32 2.78 -10.51 -15.94
CA LYS A 32 4.03 -10.47 -15.16
C LYS A 32 3.92 -9.63 -13.87
N ASP A 33 3.01 -8.65 -13.84
CA ASP A 33 2.83 -7.64 -12.80
C ASP A 33 1.57 -7.82 -11.95
N SER A 34 0.78 -8.87 -12.19
CA SER A 34 -0.52 -9.03 -11.54
C SER A 34 -0.88 -10.49 -11.22
N ILE A 35 -1.43 -10.69 -10.02
CA ILE A 35 -1.80 -11.98 -9.46
C ILE A 35 -3.21 -11.89 -8.90
N LEU A 36 -4.07 -12.81 -9.31
CA LEU A 36 -5.45 -12.92 -8.86
C LEU A 36 -5.59 -14.07 -7.86
N PHE A 37 -5.97 -13.76 -6.63
CA PHE A 37 -6.23 -14.72 -5.58
C PHE A 37 -7.72 -15.06 -5.57
N LYS A 38 -8.07 -16.33 -5.73
CA LYS A 38 -9.42 -16.82 -5.48
C LYS A 38 -9.56 -17.13 -4.01
N LEU A 39 -10.44 -16.39 -3.36
CA LEU A 39 -10.75 -16.49 -1.95
C LEU A 39 -12.06 -17.27 -1.78
N HIS A 40 -12.04 -18.26 -0.90
CA HIS A 40 -13.19 -19.08 -0.54
C HIS A 40 -13.58 -18.89 0.93
N HIS A 41 -14.87 -18.89 1.22
CA HIS A 41 -15.43 -18.85 2.55
C HIS A 41 -16.53 -19.91 2.66
N THR A 42 -16.71 -20.49 3.84
CA THR A 42 -17.68 -21.59 4.06
C THR A 42 -19.14 -21.14 3.86
N GLU A 43 -19.47 -19.93 4.28
CA GLU A 43 -20.83 -19.39 4.28
C GLU A 43 -21.09 -18.28 3.24
N LYS A 44 -20.04 -17.74 2.62
CA LYS A 44 -20.14 -16.57 1.72
C LYS A 44 -19.69 -16.96 0.32
N SER A 45 -20.14 -16.23 -0.68
CA SER A 45 -19.69 -16.43 -2.07
C SER A 45 -18.18 -16.25 -2.20
N ASP A 46 -17.58 -17.01 -3.11
CA ASP A 46 -16.18 -16.82 -3.49
C ASP A 46 -15.94 -15.37 -3.95
N LEU A 47 -14.77 -14.85 -3.60
CA LEU A 47 -14.29 -13.53 -4.03
C LEU A 47 -12.98 -13.70 -4.79
N PHE A 48 -12.66 -12.73 -5.64
CA PHE A 48 -11.33 -12.61 -6.20
C PHE A 48 -10.67 -11.33 -5.71
N MET A 49 -9.43 -11.44 -5.27
CA MET A 49 -8.59 -10.30 -4.89
C MET A 49 -7.45 -10.18 -5.89
N MET A 50 -7.40 -9.07 -6.62
CA MET A 50 -6.29 -8.75 -7.50
C MET A 50 -5.22 -8.01 -6.71
N ILE A 51 -3.98 -8.47 -6.81
CA ILE A 51 -2.80 -7.70 -6.39
C ILE A 51 -1.94 -7.48 -7.63
N SER A 52 -1.72 -6.22 -7.97
CA SER A 52 -0.87 -5.79 -9.07
C SER A 52 0.15 -4.76 -8.61
N THR A 53 1.20 -4.51 -9.39
CA THR A 53 2.14 -3.40 -9.12
C THR A 53 1.49 -2.02 -9.12
N TYR A 54 0.26 -1.87 -9.62
CA TYR A 54 -0.48 -0.60 -9.63
C TYR A 54 -1.45 -0.44 -8.45
N GLY A 55 -1.80 -1.53 -7.76
CA GLY A 55 -2.77 -1.50 -6.67
C GLY A 55 -3.42 -2.84 -6.37
N VAL A 56 -4.39 -2.80 -5.45
CA VAL A 56 -5.16 -3.95 -4.97
C VAL A 56 -6.65 -3.65 -5.03
N TRP A 57 -7.47 -4.64 -5.43
CA TRP A 57 -8.93 -4.52 -5.43
C TRP A 57 -9.62 -5.88 -5.38
N LEU A 58 -10.90 -5.88 -5.02
CA LEU A 58 -11.78 -7.04 -5.11
C LEU A 58 -12.55 -7.03 -6.43
N THR A 59 -12.79 -8.22 -6.98
CA THR A 59 -13.62 -8.44 -8.16
C THR A 59 -14.37 -9.76 -8.04
N THR A 60 -15.50 -9.86 -8.74
CA THR A 60 -16.27 -11.10 -8.91
C THR A 60 -15.93 -11.82 -10.23
N VAL A 61 -15.16 -11.16 -11.09
CA VAL A 61 -14.80 -11.67 -12.42
C VAL A 61 -13.51 -12.46 -12.35
N LYS A 62 -13.55 -13.72 -12.78
CA LYS A 62 -12.34 -14.49 -13.05
C LYS A 62 -11.68 -13.92 -14.30
N ILE A 63 -10.39 -13.64 -14.21
CA ILE A 63 -9.58 -13.20 -15.34
C ILE A 63 -8.67 -14.36 -15.74
N ASP A 64 -8.60 -14.65 -17.05
CA ASP A 64 -7.71 -15.67 -17.56
C ASP A 64 -6.28 -15.14 -17.69
N GLN A 65 -5.32 -16.06 -17.70
CA GLN A 65 -3.91 -15.72 -17.81
C GLN A 65 -3.60 -15.09 -19.17
N ILE A 66 -2.91 -13.95 -19.15
CA ILE A 66 -2.46 -13.21 -20.33
C ILE A 66 -0.95 -13.43 -20.54
N GLU A 67 -0.16 -13.38 -19.46
CA GLU A 67 1.29 -13.57 -19.50
C GLU A 67 1.77 -14.51 -18.38
N PRO A 68 2.94 -15.16 -18.52
CA PRO A 68 3.56 -15.90 -17.44
C PRO A 68 3.93 -14.98 -16.25
N ASN A 69 3.61 -15.43 -15.04
CA ASN A 69 4.04 -14.76 -13.81
C ASN A 69 5.04 -15.64 -13.05
N ARG A 70 6.25 -15.11 -12.80
CA ARG A 70 7.35 -15.86 -12.18
C ARG A 70 7.10 -16.25 -10.72
N LEU A 71 6.24 -15.51 -10.01
CA LEU A 71 5.90 -15.78 -8.62
C LEU A 71 4.86 -16.88 -8.47
N LEU A 72 4.05 -17.14 -9.50
CA LEU A 72 2.87 -17.99 -9.44
C LEU A 72 3.15 -19.37 -8.83
N LYS A 73 4.21 -20.04 -9.27
CA LYS A 73 4.58 -21.37 -8.77
C LYS A 73 4.88 -21.34 -7.26
N ARG A 74 5.64 -20.34 -6.81
CA ARG A 74 6.03 -20.20 -5.41
C ARG A 74 4.83 -19.84 -4.54
N LEU A 75 4.01 -18.88 -4.98
CA LEU A 75 2.80 -18.47 -4.27
C LEU A 75 1.82 -19.63 -4.12
N ARG A 76 1.61 -20.45 -5.16
CA ARG A 76 0.77 -21.65 -5.05
C ARG A 76 1.31 -22.68 -4.06
N SER A 77 2.62 -22.91 -4.07
CA SER A 77 3.28 -23.83 -3.14
C SER A 77 3.09 -23.40 -1.68
N ASP A 78 3.22 -22.10 -1.41
CA ASP A 78 3.34 -21.61 -0.03
C ASP A 78 2.01 -21.12 0.54
N LEU A 79 1.09 -20.59 -0.29
CA LEU A 79 -0.10 -19.88 0.18
C LEU A 79 -1.43 -20.61 -0.05
N LEU A 80 -1.49 -21.67 -0.87
CA LEU A 80 -2.76 -22.38 -1.08
C LEU A 80 -3.30 -22.95 0.23
N ARG A 81 -4.62 -22.82 0.41
CA ARG A 81 -5.38 -23.23 1.60
C ARG A 81 -5.06 -22.45 2.87
N LEU A 82 -4.15 -21.46 2.82
CA LEU A 82 -3.93 -20.58 3.96
C LEU A 82 -5.09 -19.57 4.08
N LYS A 83 -5.36 -19.19 5.32
CA LYS A 83 -6.31 -18.13 5.67
C LYS A 83 -5.66 -16.78 5.47
N LEU A 84 -6.38 -15.83 4.89
CA LEU A 84 -5.97 -14.43 4.90
C LEU A 84 -6.27 -13.85 6.29
N LYS A 85 -5.23 -13.64 7.09
CA LYS A 85 -5.31 -13.24 8.49
C LYS A 85 -5.50 -11.74 8.65
N LYS A 86 -4.71 -10.97 7.91
CA LYS A 86 -4.61 -9.51 8.07
C LYS A 86 -4.20 -8.87 6.76
N ILE A 87 -4.78 -7.70 6.48
CA ILE A 87 -4.24 -6.77 5.49
C ILE A 87 -3.94 -5.46 6.23
N GLU A 88 -2.75 -4.91 6.03
CA GLU A 88 -2.39 -3.63 6.63
C GLU A 88 -1.52 -2.77 5.73
N GLN A 89 -1.57 -1.47 5.99
CA GLN A 89 -0.62 -0.48 5.47
C GLN A 89 0.10 0.15 6.66
N ILE A 90 1.41 0.28 6.56
CA ILE A 90 2.24 0.93 7.57
C ILE A 90 2.50 2.37 7.13
N GLY A 91 2.08 3.33 7.95
CA GLY A 91 2.17 4.76 7.66
C GLY A 91 1.39 5.18 6.41
N SER A 92 1.89 6.21 5.72
CA SER A 92 1.32 6.78 4.50
C SER A 92 1.94 6.23 3.21
N GLU A 93 2.91 5.32 3.30
CA GLU A 93 3.57 4.72 2.14
C GLU A 93 2.63 3.82 1.36
N ARG A 94 2.84 3.73 0.05
CA ARG A 94 1.98 2.94 -0.86
C ARG A 94 2.37 1.47 -0.85
N ILE A 95 2.33 0.87 0.33
CA ILE A 95 2.76 -0.50 0.58
C ILE A 95 1.67 -1.19 1.40
N ALA A 96 1.17 -2.32 0.91
CA ALA A 96 0.27 -3.18 1.67
C ALA A 96 0.93 -4.52 1.99
N TYR A 97 0.64 -5.01 3.19
CA TYR A 97 1.09 -6.27 3.74
C TYR A 97 -0.11 -7.19 3.90
N PHE A 98 -0.06 -8.37 3.29
CA PHE A 98 -1.11 -9.38 3.35
C PHE A 98 -0.54 -10.59 4.10
N THR A 99 -0.98 -10.79 5.34
CA THR A 99 -0.53 -11.89 6.19
C THR A 99 -1.43 -13.09 5.99
N PHE A 100 -0.84 -14.22 5.63
CA PHE A 100 -1.52 -15.49 5.46
C PHE A 100 -1.04 -16.49 6.50
N GLU A 101 -1.96 -17.25 7.09
CA GLU A 101 -1.62 -18.24 8.10
C GLU A 101 -2.35 -19.57 7.90
N GLY A 102 -1.76 -20.66 8.38
CA GLY A 102 -2.37 -21.98 8.40
C GLY A 102 -1.33 -23.09 8.51
N PHE A 103 -1.75 -24.25 9.03
CA PHE A 103 -0.86 -25.42 9.21
C PHE A 103 0.43 -25.11 9.98
N GLY A 104 0.38 -24.20 10.96
CA GLY A 104 1.55 -23.77 11.73
C GLY A 104 2.56 -22.90 10.97
N LYS A 105 2.19 -22.38 9.80
CA LYS A 105 3.00 -21.47 8.97
C LYS A 105 2.35 -20.11 8.86
N GLU A 106 3.18 -19.08 8.73
CA GLU A 106 2.75 -17.71 8.44
C GLU A 106 3.66 -17.12 7.35
N PHE A 107 3.04 -16.44 6.39
CA PHE A 107 3.71 -15.77 5.29
C PHE A 107 3.15 -14.36 5.11
N VAL A 108 3.99 -13.44 4.64
CA VAL A 108 3.60 -12.06 4.35
C VAL A 108 3.85 -11.79 2.89
N LEU A 109 2.78 -11.46 2.15
CA LEU A 109 2.92 -10.90 0.81
C LEU A 109 2.98 -9.38 0.90
N VAL A 110 4.00 -8.78 0.31
CA VAL A 110 4.19 -7.32 0.28
C VAL A 110 3.91 -6.83 -1.13
N GLY A 111 2.99 -5.89 -1.27
CA GLY A 111 2.72 -5.17 -2.51
C GLY A 111 3.21 -3.72 -2.42
N GLU A 112 4.20 -3.35 -3.22
CA GLU A 112 4.68 -1.98 -3.40
C GLU A 112 4.01 -1.36 -4.62
N PHE A 113 3.22 -0.30 -4.42
CA PHE A 113 2.40 0.34 -5.47
C PHE A 113 2.93 1.73 -5.89
N PHE A 114 4.25 1.85 -5.97
CA PHE A 114 4.94 3.09 -6.37
C PHE A 114 6.07 2.79 -7.36
N GLY A 115 6.43 3.77 -8.18
CA GLY A 115 7.40 3.55 -9.25
C GLY A 115 6.91 2.47 -10.22
N ASP A 116 7.76 1.50 -10.53
CA ASP A 116 7.41 0.30 -11.31
C ASP A 116 6.65 -0.76 -10.50
N GLY A 117 6.57 -0.57 -9.17
CA GLY A 117 5.97 -1.46 -8.20
C GLY A 117 6.72 -2.79 -8.02
N ASN A 118 6.32 -3.55 -7.01
CA ASN A 118 6.93 -4.84 -6.70
C ASN A 118 5.97 -5.71 -5.90
N ILE A 119 6.08 -7.03 -6.08
CA ILE A 119 5.35 -8.02 -5.28
C ILE A 119 6.38 -8.97 -4.69
N LEU A 120 6.38 -9.12 -3.37
CA LEU A 120 7.34 -9.96 -2.63
C LEU A 120 6.60 -10.92 -1.71
N LEU A 121 7.10 -12.14 -1.60
CA LEU A 121 6.67 -13.11 -0.61
C LEU A 121 7.76 -13.22 0.45
N CYS A 122 7.39 -13.05 1.72
CA CYS A 122 8.26 -13.19 2.88
C CYS A 122 7.75 -14.28 3.84
N ASN A 123 8.65 -14.79 4.69
CA ASN A 123 8.25 -15.57 5.87
C ASN A 123 7.78 -14.65 7.02
N ASN A 124 7.48 -15.23 8.17
CA ASN A 124 7.11 -14.53 9.42
C ASN A 124 8.20 -13.59 9.97
N GLU A 125 9.47 -13.80 9.63
CA GLU A 125 10.60 -12.93 9.99
C GLU A 125 10.91 -11.88 8.91
N MET A 126 9.97 -11.65 7.97
CA MET A 126 10.13 -10.73 6.84
C MET A 126 11.31 -11.05 5.90
N LYS A 127 11.88 -12.25 5.96
CA LYS A 127 12.88 -12.75 5.00
C LYS A 127 12.24 -13.04 3.65
N ILE A 128 12.78 -12.45 2.59
CA ILE A 128 12.28 -12.56 1.22
C ILE A 128 12.50 -13.98 0.69
N LEU A 129 11.40 -14.66 0.38
CA LEU A 129 11.35 -16.00 -0.19
C LEU A 129 11.26 -15.98 -1.72
N ALA A 130 10.57 -14.98 -2.27
CA ALA A 130 10.47 -14.69 -3.70
C ALA A 130 10.08 -13.23 -3.91
N LEU A 131 10.41 -12.66 -5.07
CA LEU A 131 10.09 -11.27 -5.42
C LEU A 131 9.95 -11.08 -6.93
N GLN A 132 9.19 -10.07 -7.36
CA GLN A 132 8.93 -9.77 -8.77
C GLN A 132 10.07 -8.99 -9.42
N HIS A 133 10.75 -8.12 -8.69
CA HIS A 133 11.93 -7.40 -9.15
C HIS A 133 12.96 -7.31 -8.03
N SER A 134 14.21 -7.69 -8.33
CA SER A 134 15.33 -7.44 -7.42
C SER A 134 15.74 -5.98 -7.51
N ILE A 135 16.12 -5.40 -6.38
CA ILE A 135 16.57 -4.01 -6.30
C ILE A 135 17.97 -4.02 -5.69
N ASP A 136 18.91 -3.30 -6.28
CA ASP A 136 20.24 -3.05 -5.71
C ASP A 136 20.60 -1.58 -5.96
N VAL A 137 20.24 -0.73 -5.01
CA VAL A 137 20.50 0.72 -5.04
C VAL A 137 21.17 1.16 -3.74
N ARG A 138 21.79 2.34 -3.74
CA ARG A 138 22.63 2.84 -2.64
C ARG A 138 22.04 2.69 -1.24
N HIS A 139 20.74 2.90 -1.09
CA HIS A 139 20.06 2.90 0.20
C HIS A 139 19.11 1.71 0.42
N ARG A 140 19.05 0.75 -0.52
CA ARG A 140 18.08 -0.34 -0.46
C ARG A 140 18.48 -1.51 -1.36
N LYS A 141 18.47 -2.73 -0.80
CA LYS A 141 18.69 -3.97 -1.53
C LYS A 141 17.57 -4.96 -1.24
N LEU A 142 16.91 -5.45 -2.29
CA LEU A 142 15.89 -6.50 -2.23
C LEU A 142 16.36 -7.69 -3.08
N SER A 143 16.53 -8.83 -2.43
CA SER A 143 16.88 -10.10 -3.06
C SER A 143 16.38 -11.27 -2.22
N VAL A 144 16.18 -12.43 -2.84
CA VAL A 144 15.84 -13.67 -2.12
C VAL A 144 16.90 -13.93 -1.04
N GLY A 145 16.43 -14.26 0.17
CA GLY A 145 17.26 -14.56 1.32
C GLY A 145 17.60 -13.36 2.21
N LEU A 146 17.36 -12.13 1.75
CA LEU A 146 17.52 -10.93 2.57
C LEU A 146 16.24 -10.61 3.34
N GLU A 147 16.37 -9.87 4.44
CA GLU A 147 15.22 -9.29 5.14
C GLU A 147 14.62 -8.15 4.32
N TYR A 148 13.29 -8.11 4.23
CA TYR A 148 12.59 -7.03 3.55
C TYR A 148 12.70 -5.73 4.36
N THR A 149 13.10 -4.67 3.67
CA THR A 149 13.12 -3.31 4.23
C THR A 149 12.28 -2.40 3.33
N PRO A 150 11.32 -1.62 3.88
CA PRO A 150 10.61 -0.61 3.10
C PRO A 150 11.57 0.48 2.60
N PRO A 151 11.18 1.29 1.59
CA PRO A 151 11.96 2.45 1.22
C PRO A 151 12.16 3.41 2.42
N PRO A 152 13.21 4.25 2.41
CA PRO A 152 13.40 5.27 3.42
C PRO A 152 12.14 6.14 3.55
N LYS A 153 11.67 6.37 4.78
CA LYS A 153 10.51 7.23 5.04
C LYS A 153 10.79 8.63 4.52
N ASN A 154 9.85 9.18 3.76
CA ASN A 154 9.88 10.57 3.31
C ASN A 154 8.69 11.32 3.91
N GLY A 155 8.98 12.41 4.63
CA GLY A 155 7.94 13.25 5.22
C GLY A 155 7.26 12.66 6.46
N LEU A 156 6.13 13.25 6.82
CA LEU A 156 5.31 12.93 7.97
C LEU A 156 4.15 12.01 7.60
N ASP A 157 3.71 11.21 8.56
CA ASP A 157 2.59 10.30 8.38
C ASP A 157 1.26 11.06 8.50
N VAL A 158 0.52 11.10 7.40
CA VAL A 158 -0.79 11.75 7.32
C VAL A 158 -1.84 11.14 8.26
N PHE A 159 -1.64 9.91 8.74
CA PHE A 159 -2.54 9.26 9.68
C PHE A 159 -2.17 9.52 11.15
N ALA A 160 -1.01 10.12 11.41
CA ALA A 160 -0.51 10.41 12.75
C ALA A 160 -0.12 11.89 12.89
N ILE A 161 -0.93 12.77 12.30
CA ILE A 161 -0.71 14.23 12.31
C ILE A 161 -1.04 14.82 13.69
N SER A 162 -0.22 15.77 14.12
CA SER A 162 -0.44 16.65 15.27
C SER A 162 -0.34 18.13 14.88
N GLU A 163 -0.84 19.03 15.73
CA GLU A 163 -0.70 20.48 15.51
C GLU A 163 0.78 20.93 15.46
N LEU A 164 1.66 20.23 16.20
CA LEU A 164 3.09 20.55 16.27
C LEU A 164 3.79 20.35 14.91
N ASP A 165 3.29 19.43 14.09
CA ASP A 165 3.84 19.14 12.76
C ASP A 165 3.70 20.33 11.80
N PHE A 166 2.78 21.26 12.08
CA PHE A 166 2.57 22.48 11.30
C PHE A 166 3.42 23.65 11.78
N ASN A 167 4.25 23.51 12.82
CA ASN A 167 5.12 24.60 13.26
C ASN A 167 6.13 24.99 12.18
N GLU A 168 6.62 24.02 11.40
CA GLU A 168 7.51 24.29 10.26
C GLU A 168 6.80 25.00 9.10
N LEU A 169 5.47 24.85 8.97
CA LEU A 169 4.71 25.59 7.96
C LEU A 169 4.78 27.09 8.22
N LYS A 170 4.68 27.51 9.49
CA LYS A 170 4.72 28.92 9.91
C LYS A 170 6.07 29.60 9.64
N THR A 171 7.12 28.84 9.37
CA THR A 171 8.45 29.36 9.03
C THR A 171 8.84 29.07 7.58
N SER A 172 7.96 28.45 6.79
CA SER A 172 8.25 28.06 5.42
C SER A 172 8.03 29.20 4.42
N ASP A 173 8.98 29.36 3.50
CA ASP A 173 8.86 30.24 2.33
C ASP A 173 8.12 29.57 1.14
N LEU A 174 7.64 28.35 1.31
CA LEU A 174 6.85 27.67 0.29
C LEU A 174 5.38 28.10 0.35
N PRO A 175 4.67 28.10 -0.80
CA PRO A 175 3.20 28.12 -0.78
C PRO A 175 2.66 27.00 0.10
N SER A 176 1.68 27.30 0.95
CA SER A 176 1.18 26.39 1.98
C SER A 176 0.70 25.06 1.42
N ALA A 177 0.05 25.06 0.25
CA ALA A 177 -0.32 23.81 -0.43
C ALA A 177 0.88 22.99 -0.91
N LYS A 178 1.93 23.64 -1.39
CA LYS A 178 3.16 22.95 -1.82
C LYS A 178 3.89 22.35 -0.64
N TRP A 179 3.94 23.05 0.49
CA TRP A 179 4.47 22.53 1.74
C TRP A 179 3.66 21.31 2.19
N LEU A 180 2.34 21.44 2.31
CA LEU A 180 1.44 20.36 2.77
C LEU A 180 1.59 19.08 1.93
N GLY A 181 1.55 19.22 0.61
CA GLY A 181 1.69 18.08 -0.31
C GLY A 181 3.04 17.36 -0.20
N ARG A 182 4.12 18.11 0.05
CA ARG A 182 5.46 17.53 0.22
C ARG A 182 5.64 16.90 1.59
N THR A 183 5.21 17.57 2.64
CA THR A 183 5.38 17.13 4.02
C THR A 183 4.60 15.85 4.29
N PHE A 184 3.35 15.76 3.83
CA PHE A 184 2.49 14.59 4.10
C PHE A 184 2.37 13.61 2.93
N GLY A 185 3.14 13.81 1.85
CA GLY A 185 3.08 12.95 0.65
C GLY A 185 1.73 12.95 -0.05
N LEU A 186 0.94 14.03 0.08
CA LEU A 186 -0.42 14.10 -0.42
C LEU A 186 -0.47 14.48 -1.91
N PRO A 187 -1.25 13.77 -2.74
CA PRO A 187 -1.50 14.17 -4.11
C PRO A 187 -2.18 15.54 -4.19
N LYS A 188 -1.84 16.30 -5.24
CA LYS A 188 -2.34 17.66 -5.47
C LYS A 188 -3.87 17.81 -5.32
N LYS A 189 -4.66 16.85 -5.82
CA LYS A 189 -6.12 16.90 -5.74
C LYS A 189 -6.65 16.95 -4.29
N TYR A 190 -6.00 16.23 -3.37
CA TYR A 190 -6.39 16.22 -1.96
C TYR A 190 -5.94 17.49 -1.26
N VAL A 191 -4.73 17.96 -1.57
CA VAL A 191 -4.24 19.25 -1.07
C VAL A 191 -5.18 20.38 -1.49
N GLU A 192 -5.54 20.48 -2.77
CA GLU A 192 -6.47 21.51 -3.25
C GLU A 192 -7.84 21.40 -2.57
N GLY A 193 -8.35 20.19 -2.38
CA GLY A 193 -9.59 19.95 -1.64
C GLY A 193 -9.52 20.42 -0.17
N ILE A 194 -8.40 20.17 0.53
CA ILE A 194 -8.20 20.65 1.91
C ILE A 194 -8.28 22.18 1.95
N PHE A 195 -7.52 22.88 1.10
CA PHE A 195 -7.53 24.36 1.07
C PHE A 195 -8.88 24.95 0.68
N GLN A 196 -9.66 24.25 -0.15
CA GLN A 196 -11.05 24.63 -0.45
C GLN A 196 -11.97 24.47 0.77
N ILE A 197 -11.85 23.37 1.53
CA ILE A 197 -12.66 23.12 2.73
C ILE A 197 -12.40 24.17 3.81
N VAL A 198 -11.12 24.49 4.08
CA VAL A 198 -10.75 25.46 5.11
C VAL A 198 -10.88 26.92 4.64
N ASN A 199 -11.20 27.15 3.36
CA ASN A 199 -11.33 28.47 2.73
C ASN A 199 -10.09 29.36 2.89
N ILE A 200 -8.90 28.80 2.63
CA ILE A 200 -7.61 29.51 2.66
C ILE A 200 -7.00 29.46 1.26
N ASP A 201 -6.38 30.56 0.81
CA ASP A 201 -5.66 30.55 -0.47
C ASP A 201 -4.45 29.61 -0.40
N SER A 202 -4.50 28.54 -1.20
CA SER A 202 -3.44 27.55 -1.39
C SER A 202 -2.07 28.13 -1.75
N LYS A 203 -2.03 29.33 -2.35
CA LYS A 203 -0.82 30.02 -2.79
C LYS A 203 -0.22 30.93 -1.74
N LYS A 204 -0.96 31.21 -0.66
CA LYS A 204 -0.45 31.96 0.49
C LYS A 204 0.81 31.28 1.00
N ILE A 205 1.85 32.06 1.29
CA ILE A 205 3.12 31.51 1.79
C ILE A 205 2.93 31.05 3.24
N GLY A 206 3.57 29.95 3.64
CA GLY A 206 3.42 29.36 4.96
C GLY A 206 3.65 30.36 6.10
N ASN A 207 4.72 31.16 6.00
CA ASN A 207 5.04 32.21 6.98
C ASN A 207 4.08 33.42 7.02
N GLN A 208 3.11 33.48 6.11
CA GLN A 208 2.05 34.49 6.11
C GLN A 208 0.75 33.96 6.71
N LEU A 209 0.67 32.67 7.06
CA LEU A 209 -0.49 32.09 7.73
C LEU A 209 -0.57 32.56 9.18
N THR A 210 -1.77 32.95 9.60
CA THR A 210 -2.09 33.23 11.00
C THR A 210 -2.19 31.93 11.79
N SER A 211 -1.98 31.98 13.11
CA SER A 211 -2.14 30.80 13.97
C SER A 211 -3.53 30.17 13.85
N LYS A 212 -4.57 30.99 13.64
CA LYS A 212 -5.94 30.52 13.43
C LYS A 212 -6.10 29.78 12.10
N GLU A 213 -5.49 30.27 11.03
CA GLU A 213 -5.48 29.60 9.73
C GLU A 213 -4.75 28.26 9.76
N VAL A 214 -3.72 28.11 10.60
CA VAL A 214 -3.01 26.83 10.77
C VAL A 214 -3.80 25.84 11.64
N GLN A 215 -4.64 26.32 12.56
CA GLN A 215 -5.42 25.49 13.46
C GLN A 215 -6.68 24.90 12.80
N ASN A 216 -7.24 25.57 11.79
CA ASN A 216 -8.41 25.13 11.04
C ASN A 216 -8.11 23.93 10.13
#